data_AF-A0A925B018-F1
#
_entry.id   AF-A0A925B018-F1
#
_cell.length_a   1.000
_cell.length_b   1.000
_cell.length_c   1.000
_cell.angle_alpha   90.00
_cell.angle_beta   90.00
_cell.angle_gamma   90.00
#
_symmetry.space_group_name_H-M   'P 1'
#
loop_
_entity.id
_entity.type
_entity.pdbx_description
1 polymer ?
#
loop_
_entity_poly.entity_id
_entity_poly.type
_entity_poly.pdbx_seq_one_letter_code
_entity_poly.pdbx_strand_id
1 'polypeptide(L)'
;MTSFFIQSDTLRELGWHHIVSALGSRCGSSLGRERAEAIAFLEDTGVDTSLARIEEVRTLLRKEIEIPVAGADDIRAQLARAEKGAVLAATELLAVARVSQTASRVRAFGRSRVMEAPLVGAEAQQVANLGPIGARIDEVLEPSGTVRDTASDALMQYRARARALHQQIRTRIDGMMADTVFVENLRDTYFSTRNDRYVLPINSSFRSRVPGIVHNASQSGQTIFVEPDQIIGLGNELSIAESLAAEEERRVLHELSEDVAGQVE
;
A
#
# COMPACT_ATOMS: atom_id res chain seq x y z
N MET A 1 44.10 4.90 -21.78
CA MET A 1 43.57 5.44 -20.52
C MET A 1 43.67 4.32 -19.50
N THR A 2 44.61 4.47 -18.58
CA THR A 2 44.89 3.48 -17.53
C THR A 2 43.85 3.69 -16.44
N SER A 3 42.92 2.75 -16.29
CA SER A 3 41.95 2.77 -15.19
C SER A 3 42.72 2.85 -13.86
N PHE A 4 42.41 3.87 -13.05
CA PHE A 4 43.00 4.04 -11.73
C PHE A 4 42.55 2.88 -10.84
N PHE A 5 43.47 1.96 -10.53
CA PHE A 5 43.19 0.74 -9.78
C PHE A 5 44.00 0.72 -8.49
N ILE A 6 43.30 0.56 -7.35
CA ILE A 6 43.91 0.35 -6.03
C ILE A 6 43.63 -1.09 -5.60
N GLN A 7 44.66 -1.79 -5.12
CA GLN A 7 44.52 -3.15 -4.62
C GLN A 7 43.62 -3.19 -3.37
N SER A 8 42.83 -4.26 -3.26
CA SER A 8 41.87 -4.48 -2.16
C SER A 8 42.54 -4.45 -0.78
N ASP A 9 43.77 -4.97 -0.69
CA ASP A 9 44.56 -4.99 0.54
C ASP A 9 44.95 -3.59 0.98
N THR A 10 45.37 -2.73 0.05
CA THR A 10 45.66 -1.32 0.31
C THR A 10 44.43 -0.57 0.81
N LEU A 11 43.25 -0.78 0.19
CA LEU A 11 42.00 -0.16 0.65
C LEU A 11 41.62 -0.59 2.07
N ARG A 12 41.88 -1.85 2.40
CA ARG A 12 41.65 -2.40 3.75
C ARG A 12 42.59 -1.77 4.77
N GLU A 13 43.89 -1.70 4.48
CA GLU A 13 44.91 -1.10 5.34
C GLU A 13 44.68 0.40 5.57
N LEU A 14 44.25 1.13 4.54
CA LEU A 14 43.89 2.54 4.64
C LEU A 14 42.52 2.79 5.33
N GLY A 15 41.82 1.73 5.75
CA GLY A 15 40.53 1.85 6.43
C GLY A 15 39.41 2.41 5.54
N TRP A 16 39.50 2.26 4.22
CA TRP A 16 38.54 2.83 3.27
C TRP A 16 37.10 2.43 3.57
N HIS A 17 36.89 1.17 3.94
CA HIS A 17 35.58 0.63 4.33
C HIS A 17 34.94 1.38 5.50
N HIS A 18 35.72 1.88 6.47
CA HIS A 18 35.21 2.70 7.56
C HIS A 18 34.76 4.07 7.09
N ILE A 19 35.48 4.67 6.13
CA ILE A 19 35.14 5.98 5.56
C ILE A 19 33.82 5.89 4.80
N VAL A 20 33.68 4.93 3.90
CA VAL A 20 32.46 4.77 3.09
C VAL A 20 31.27 4.33 3.94
N SER A 21 31.48 3.52 4.98
CA SER A 21 30.44 3.17 5.95
C SER A 21 29.97 4.40 6.75
N ALA A 22 30.91 5.26 7.18
CA ALA A 22 30.59 6.50 7.86
C ALA A 22 29.87 7.50 6.92
N LEU A 23 30.19 7.51 5.62
CA LEU A 23 29.45 8.28 4.63
C LEU A 23 28.03 7.73 4.47
N GLY A 24 27.89 6.41 4.30
CA GLY A 24 26.62 5.73 4.12
C GLY A 24 25.64 5.92 5.28
N SER A 25 26.13 5.98 6.53
CA SER A 25 25.30 6.25 7.71
C SER A 25 24.73 7.68 7.76
N ARG A 26 25.24 8.59 6.92
CA ARG A 26 24.76 9.97 6.79
C ARG A 26 23.87 10.19 5.56
N CYS A 27 23.61 9.15 4.77
CA CYS A 27 22.73 9.23 3.62
C CYS A 27 21.25 9.25 4.05
N GLY A 28 20.43 10.05 3.35
CA GLY A 28 18.99 10.17 3.62
C GLY A 28 18.11 9.05 3.04
N SER A 29 18.69 8.07 2.35
CA SER A 29 17.98 6.92 1.79
C SER A 29 18.86 5.67 1.74
N SER A 30 18.23 4.49 1.69
CA SER A 30 18.93 3.21 1.52
C SER A 30 19.70 3.15 0.20
N LEU A 31 19.12 3.65 -0.89
CA LEU A 31 19.78 3.73 -2.20
C LEU A 31 20.97 4.68 -2.20
N GLY A 32 20.87 5.81 -1.49
CA GLY A 32 21.99 6.73 -1.30
C GLY A 32 23.12 6.09 -0.50
N ARG A 33 22.77 5.32 0.54
CA ARG A 33 23.71 4.55 1.35
C ARG A 33 24.44 3.49 0.53
N GLU A 34 23.72 2.69 -0.26
CA GLU A 34 24.31 1.69 -1.17
C GLU A 34 25.32 2.33 -2.12
N ARG A 35 24.96 3.49 -2.72
CA ARG A 35 25.86 4.25 -3.59
C ARG A 35 27.08 4.81 -2.86
N ALA A 36 26.90 5.31 -1.64
CA ALA A 36 28.00 5.83 -0.82
C ALA A 36 28.97 4.73 -0.40
N GLU A 37 28.46 3.57 0.00
CA GLU A 37 29.27 2.41 0.38
C GLU A 37 30.01 1.80 -0.81
N ALA A 38 29.46 1.91 -2.03
CA ALA A 38 30.06 1.45 -3.28
C ALA A 38 30.86 2.53 -4.04
N ILE A 39 31.16 3.68 -3.41
CA ILE A 39 31.82 4.78 -4.10
C ILE A 39 33.24 4.39 -4.58
N ALA A 40 33.49 4.61 -5.87
CA ALA A 40 34.77 4.35 -6.51
C ALA A 40 35.57 5.65 -6.71
N PHE A 41 36.89 5.51 -6.86
CA PHE A 41 37.75 6.64 -7.22
C PHE A 41 37.41 7.11 -8.64
N LEU A 42 37.32 8.42 -8.81
CA LEU A 42 37.08 9.04 -10.11
C LEU A 42 38.38 9.12 -10.90
N GLU A 43 38.27 9.10 -12.23
CA GLU A 43 39.35 9.54 -13.12
C GLU A 43 39.47 11.07 -13.08
N ASP A 44 40.65 11.61 -13.39
CA ASP A 44 40.97 13.05 -13.28
C ASP A 44 39.92 13.95 -13.94
N THR A 45 39.35 13.54 -15.07
CA THR A 45 38.34 14.31 -15.81
C THR A 45 37.03 14.53 -15.05
N GLY A 46 36.71 13.69 -14.05
CA GLY A 46 35.48 13.76 -13.27
C GLY A 46 35.61 14.46 -11.93
N VAL A 47 36.84 14.69 -11.45
CA VAL A 47 37.11 15.20 -10.09
C VAL A 47 36.59 16.63 -9.93
N ASP A 48 36.91 17.52 -10.86
CA ASP A 48 36.52 18.94 -10.77
C ASP A 48 35.00 19.11 -10.77
N THR A 49 34.27 18.36 -11.61
CA THR A 49 32.81 18.38 -11.63
C THR A 49 32.20 17.83 -10.34
N SER A 50 32.79 16.77 -9.77
CA SER A 50 32.34 16.21 -8.48
C SER A 50 32.54 17.21 -7.33
N LEU A 51 33.72 17.84 -7.25
CA LEU A 51 34.03 18.86 -6.24
C LEU A 51 33.15 20.10 -6.37
N ALA A 52 32.90 20.58 -7.59
CA ALA A 52 31.98 21.69 -7.85
C ALA A 52 30.57 21.39 -7.34
N ARG A 53 30.06 20.18 -7.60
CA ARG A 53 28.75 19.74 -7.11
C ARG A 53 28.70 19.67 -5.58
N ILE A 54 29.75 19.18 -4.94
CA ILE A 54 29.85 19.17 -3.47
C ILE A 54 29.79 20.61 -2.93
N GLU A 55 30.46 21.57 -3.56
CA GLU A 55 30.43 22.96 -3.09
C GLU A 55 29.08 23.64 -3.31
N GLU A 56 28.35 23.29 -4.38
CA GLU A 56 26.96 23.72 -4.56
C GLU A 56 26.07 23.22 -3.42
N VAL A 57 26.13 21.91 -3.10
CA VAL A 57 25.37 21.33 -1.98
C VAL A 57 25.77 21.96 -0.65
N ARG A 58 27.08 22.17 -0.39
CA ARG A 58 27.55 22.85 0.82
C ARG A 58 27.02 24.27 0.92
N THR A 59 26.96 24.99 -0.20
CA THR A 59 26.40 26.34 -0.25
C THR A 59 24.92 26.36 0.09
N LEU A 60 24.15 25.40 -0.43
CA LEU A 60 22.73 25.24 -0.08
C LEU A 60 22.55 24.93 1.41
N LEU A 61 23.33 24.00 1.96
CA LEU A 61 23.27 23.63 3.38
C LEU A 61 23.65 24.79 4.31
N ARG A 62 24.65 25.62 3.95
CA ARG A 62 25.01 26.82 4.73
C ARG A 62 23.89 27.87 4.76
N LYS A 63 23.01 27.86 3.75
CA LYS A 63 21.80 28.71 3.69
C LYS A 63 20.58 28.04 4.34
N GLU A 64 20.75 26.91 5.01
CA GLU A 64 19.67 26.12 5.61
C GLU A 64 18.63 25.65 4.57
N ILE A 65 19.06 25.47 3.32
CA ILE A 65 18.22 24.96 2.24
C ILE A 65 18.39 23.45 2.16
N GLU A 66 17.35 22.72 2.57
CA GLU A 66 17.31 21.26 2.47
C GLU A 66 16.94 20.79 1.05
N ILE A 67 17.60 19.72 0.61
CA ILE A 67 17.29 19.05 -0.65
C ILE A 67 16.19 18.00 -0.35
N PRO A 68 15.03 18.03 -1.05
CA PRO A 68 13.86 17.24 -0.69
C PRO A 68 13.94 15.78 -1.17
N VAL A 69 14.98 15.05 -0.76
CA VAL A 69 15.22 13.63 -1.11
C VAL A 69 14.61 12.64 -0.12
N ALA A 70 14.07 13.12 1.00
CA ALA A 70 13.42 12.28 2.01
C ALA A 70 12.12 11.65 1.46
N GLY A 71 11.91 10.36 1.74
CA GLY A 71 10.75 9.59 1.24
C GLY A 71 11.00 8.80 -0.05
N ALA A 72 12.26 8.72 -0.50
CA ALA A 72 12.69 7.82 -1.56
C ALA A 72 12.87 6.39 -1.03
N ASP A 73 11.75 5.69 -0.82
CA ASP A 73 11.72 4.28 -0.44
C ASP A 73 12.38 3.42 -1.55
N ASP A 74 13.07 2.33 -1.18
CA ASP A 74 13.57 1.36 -2.17
C ASP A 74 12.42 0.48 -2.67
N ILE A 75 11.96 0.77 -3.88
CA ILE A 75 10.84 0.08 -4.54
C ILE A 75 11.29 -0.86 -5.65
N ARG A 76 12.60 -1.13 -5.81
CA ARG A 76 13.13 -1.93 -6.93
C ARG A 76 12.49 -3.32 -7.02
N ALA A 77 12.28 -3.98 -5.88
CA ALA A 77 11.66 -5.31 -5.82
C ALA A 77 10.18 -5.29 -6.25
N GLN A 78 9.46 -4.23 -5.91
CA GLN A 78 8.07 -4.03 -6.29
C GLN A 78 7.97 -3.82 -7.80
N LEU A 79 8.78 -2.91 -8.35
CA LEU A 79 8.84 -2.64 -9.78
C LEU A 79 9.16 -3.90 -10.59
N ALA A 80 10.20 -4.65 -10.21
CA ALA A 80 10.59 -5.89 -10.90
C ALA A 80 9.52 -6.99 -10.89
N ARG A 81 8.62 -6.99 -9.90
CA ARG A 81 7.46 -7.90 -9.87
C ARG A 81 6.33 -7.36 -10.75
N ALA A 82 6.06 -6.05 -10.69
CA ALA A 82 5.03 -5.42 -11.51
C ALA A 82 5.32 -5.60 -13.01
N GLU A 83 6.58 -5.44 -13.45
CA GLU A 83 7.00 -5.73 -14.84
C GLU A 83 6.71 -7.17 -15.28
N LYS A 84 6.70 -8.12 -14.34
CA LYS A 84 6.38 -9.53 -14.60
C LYS A 84 4.87 -9.81 -14.52
N GLY A 85 4.04 -8.78 -14.43
CA GLY A 85 2.58 -8.87 -14.34
C GLY A 85 2.05 -9.17 -12.94
N ALA A 86 2.85 -9.00 -11.88
CA ALA A 86 2.37 -9.18 -10.52
C ALA A 86 1.46 -8.02 -10.10
N VAL A 87 0.40 -8.33 -9.34
CA VAL A 87 -0.44 -7.33 -8.68
C VAL A 87 0.25 -6.86 -7.41
N LEU A 88 0.55 -5.57 -7.34
CA LEU A 88 1.10 -4.93 -6.15
C LEU A 88 0.01 -4.75 -5.10
N ALA A 89 0.37 -4.93 -3.83
CA ALA A 89 -0.51 -4.61 -2.73
C ALA A 89 -0.68 -3.08 -2.60
N ALA A 90 -1.79 -2.62 -2.01
CA ALA A 90 -2.05 -1.19 -1.81
C ALA A 90 -0.92 -0.47 -1.06
N THR A 91 -0.31 -1.11 -0.06
CA THR A 91 0.83 -0.56 0.69
C THR A 91 2.07 -0.36 -0.18
N GLU A 92 2.28 -1.22 -1.18
CA GLU A 92 3.37 -1.14 -2.14
C GLU A 92 3.12 -0.03 -3.15
N LEU A 93 1.89 0.08 -3.67
CA LEU A 93 1.49 1.19 -4.54
C LEU A 93 1.62 2.54 -3.83
N LEU A 94 1.25 2.63 -2.55
CA LEU A 94 1.47 3.84 -1.76
C LEU A 94 2.96 4.18 -1.60
N ALA A 95 3.87 3.19 -1.56
CA ALA A 95 5.30 3.45 -1.59
C ALA A 95 5.74 4.05 -2.94
N VAL A 96 5.20 3.53 -4.05
CA VAL A 96 5.42 4.11 -5.39
C VAL A 96 4.92 5.55 -5.47
N ALA A 97 3.76 5.86 -4.89
CA ALA A 97 3.24 7.21 -4.81
C ALA A 97 4.18 8.15 -4.04
N ARG A 98 4.71 7.73 -2.88
CA ARG A 98 5.68 8.52 -2.10
C ARG A 98 6.98 8.79 -2.87
N VAL A 99 7.51 7.79 -3.57
CA VAL A 99 8.69 7.96 -4.43
C VAL A 99 8.39 8.94 -5.57
N SER A 100 7.21 8.84 -6.19
CA SER A 100 6.76 9.72 -7.27
C SER A 100 6.59 11.17 -6.84
N GLN A 101 6.05 11.40 -5.64
CA GLN A 101 5.96 12.72 -5.01
C GLN A 101 7.34 13.27 -4.66
N THR A 102 8.25 12.43 -4.17
CA THR A 102 9.65 12.80 -3.90
C THR A 102 10.36 13.22 -5.19
N ALA A 103 10.23 12.45 -6.27
CA ALA A 103 10.74 12.80 -7.58
C ALA A 103 10.22 14.18 -8.05
N SER A 104 8.92 14.43 -7.90
CA SER A 104 8.31 15.72 -8.26
C SER A 104 8.86 16.89 -7.44
N ARG A 105 9.06 16.71 -6.12
CA ARG A 105 9.69 17.71 -5.24
C ARG A 105 11.13 17.98 -5.62
N VAL A 106 11.93 16.95 -5.91
CA VAL A 106 13.32 17.07 -6.37
C VAL A 106 13.39 17.86 -7.69
N ARG A 107 12.53 17.56 -8.67
CA ARG A 107 12.48 18.31 -9.93
C ARG A 107 12.10 19.77 -9.73
N ALA A 108 11.12 20.05 -8.86
CA ALA A 108 10.71 21.42 -8.53
C ALA A 108 11.85 22.19 -7.85
N PHE A 109 12.55 21.54 -6.93
CA PHE A 109 13.74 22.09 -6.28
C PHE A 109 14.85 22.40 -7.29
N GLY A 110 15.17 21.48 -8.19
CA GLY A 110 16.20 21.69 -9.20
C GLY A 110 15.90 22.88 -10.12
N ARG A 111 14.62 23.06 -10.49
CA ARG A 111 14.17 24.22 -11.26
C ARG A 111 14.31 25.53 -10.49
N SER A 112 13.96 25.56 -9.20
CA SER A 112 14.03 26.78 -8.40
C SER A 112 15.46 27.19 -8.02
N ARG A 113 16.42 26.25 -8.08
CA ARG A 113 17.82 26.46 -7.68
C ARG A 113 18.84 26.47 -8.81
N VAL A 114 18.40 26.46 -10.08
CA VAL A 114 19.30 26.39 -11.24
C VAL A 114 20.38 27.50 -11.28
N MET A 115 20.09 28.69 -10.73
CA MET A 115 21.05 29.80 -10.68
C MET A 115 22.05 29.67 -9.52
N GLU A 116 21.65 29.05 -8.41
CA GLU A 116 22.46 28.92 -7.20
C GLU A 116 23.29 27.64 -7.17
N ALA A 117 22.76 26.58 -7.80
CA ALA A 117 23.33 25.25 -7.86
C ALA A 117 23.04 24.63 -9.24
N PRO A 118 23.71 25.10 -10.32
CA PRO A 118 23.44 24.66 -11.68
C PRO A 118 23.68 23.16 -11.90
N LEU A 119 24.72 22.56 -11.32
CA LEU A 119 24.99 21.13 -11.47
C LEU A 119 23.91 20.29 -10.76
N VAL A 120 23.62 20.58 -9.49
CA VAL A 120 22.57 19.88 -8.72
C VAL A 120 21.20 20.09 -9.36
N GLY A 121 20.92 21.30 -9.83
CA GLY A 121 19.68 21.65 -10.52
C GLY A 121 19.50 20.87 -11.81
N ALA A 122 20.56 20.72 -12.61
CA ALA A 122 20.55 19.92 -13.83
C ALA A 122 20.31 18.43 -13.53
N GLU A 123 20.98 17.85 -12.52
CA GLU A 123 20.74 16.45 -12.13
C GLU A 123 19.32 16.21 -11.63
N ALA A 124 18.81 17.12 -10.80
CA ALA A 124 17.44 17.03 -10.31
C ALA A 124 16.40 17.10 -11.44
N GLN A 125 16.72 17.76 -12.57
CA GLN A 125 15.85 17.80 -13.75
C GLN A 125 15.89 16.53 -14.61
N GLN A 126 16.93 15.70 -14.49
CA GLN A 126 17.01 14.39 -15.16
C GLN A 126 16.06 13.36 -14.54
N VAL A 127 15.58 13.60 -13.30
CA VAL A 127 14.57 12.75 -12.67
C VAL A 127 13.30 12.73 -13.53
N ALA A 128 12.79 11.53 -13.79
CA ALA A 128 11.58 11.30 -14.57
C ALA A 128 10.36 12.03 -13.97
N ASN A 129 9.42 12.43 -14.84
CA ASN A 129 8.19 13.08 -14.41
C ASN A 129 7.14 12.06 -13.91
N LEU A 130 7.29 11.61 -12.67
CA LEU A 130 6.42 10.61 -12.06
C LEU A 130 5.17 11.20 -11.37
N GLY A 131 4.95 12.51 -11.46
CA GLY A 131 3.78 13.17 -10.86
C GLY A 131 2.43 12.54 -11.25
N PRO A 132 2.18 12.23 -12.55
CA PRO A 132 0.92 11.63 -12.98
C PRO A 132 0.63 10.27 -12.34
N ILE A 133 1.60 9.37 -12.25
CA ILE A 133 1.39 8.03 -11.65
C ILE A 133 1.15 8.14 -10.15
N GLY A 134 1.87 9.03 -9.45
CA GLY A 134 1.63 9.29 -8.03
C GLY A 134 0.22 9.81 -7.77
N ALA A 135 -0.24 10.78 -8.56
CA ALA A 135 -1.58 11.33 -8.44
C ALA A 135 -2.69 10.30 -8.70
N ARG A 136 -2.50 9.43 -9.70
CA ARG A 136 -3.46 8.35 -10.00
C ARG A 136 -3.58 7.36 -8.84
N ILE A 137 -2.46 7.01 -8.20
CA ILE A 137 -2.48 6.13 -7.02
C ILE A 137 -3.23 6.81 -5.86
N ASP A 138 -2.99 8.09 -5.60
CA ASP A 138 -3.67 8.84 -4.53
C ASP A 138 -5.18 9.04 -4.79
N GLU A 139 -5.61 9.08 -6.06
CA GLU A 139 -7.01 9.13 -6.47
C GLU A 139 -7.77 7.83 -6.21
N VAL A 140 -7.07 6.68 -6.26
CA VAL A 140 -7.65 5.35 -6.08
C VAL A 140 -7.51 4.86 -4.64
N LEU A 141 -6.40 5.17 -3.97
CA LEU A 141 -6.09 4.69 -2.64
C LEU A 141 -6.25 5.78 -1.58
N GLU A 142 -6.74 5.37 -0.41
CA GLU A 142 -6.64 6.16 0.80
C GLU A 142 -5.23 6.03 1.42
N PRO A 143 -4.81 6.99 2.26
CA PRO A 143 -3.55 6.88 3.00
C PRO A 143 -3.46 5.62 3.89
N SER A 144 -4.61 5.04 4.26
CA SER A 144 -4.73 3.79 5.00
C SER A 144 -4.38 2.54 4.18
N GLY A 145 -4.37 2.63 2.85
CA GLY A 145 -4.28 1.50 1.93
C GLY A 145 -5.64 0.94 1.49
N THR A 146 -6.74 1.51 1.96
CA THR A 146 -8.09 1.13 1.49
C THR A 146 -8.31 1.65 0.08
N VAL A 147 -8.82 0.80 -0.83
CA VAL A 147 -9.29 1.24 -2.15
C VAL A 147 -10.56 2.06 -1.98
N ARG A 148 -10.60 3.27 -2.54
CA ARG A 148 -11.75 4.18 -2.44
C ARG A 148 -12.95 3.63 -3.19
N ASP A 149 -14.15 3.92 -2.68
CA ASP A 149 -15.40 3.58 -3.38
C ASP A 149 -15.47 4.20 -4.79
N THR A 150 -14.83 5.37 -4.98
CA THR A 150 -14.76 6.09 -6.26
C THR A 150 -13.73 5.54 -7.23
N ALA A 151 -12.97 4.51 -6.87
CA ALA A 151 -11.98 3.92 -7.76
C ALA A 151 -12.60 3.24 -8.99
N SER A 152 -13.87 2.83 -8.89
CA SER A 152 -14.65 2.28 -10.00
C SER A 152 -16.15 2.39 -9.70
N ASP A 153 -16.95 2.70 -10.72
CA ASP A 153 -18.41 2.71 -10.63
C ASP A 153 -18.96 1.34 -10.19
N ALA A 154 -18.35 0.25 -10.66
CA ALA A 154 -18.75 -1.10 -10.29
C ALA A 154 -18.46 -1.38 -8.80
N LEU A 155 -17.28 -0.97 -8.31
CA LEU A 155 -16.90 -1.13 -6.90
C LEU A 155 -17.87 -0.37 -5.99
N MET A 156 -18.19 0.87 -6.37
CA MET A 156 -19.16 1.69 -5.66
C MET A 156 -20.54 1.00 -5.58
N GLN A 157 -21.01 0.47 -6.70
CA GLN A 157 -22.30 -0.23 -6.78
C GLN A 157 -22.32 -1.50 -5.95
N TYR A 158 -21.29 -2.34 -6.03
CA TYR A 158 -21.21 -3.58 -5.27
C TYR A 158 -21.14 -3.33 -3.76
N ARG A 159 -20.31 -2.36 -3.32
CA ARG A 159 -20.24 -1.96 -1.90
C ARG A 159 -21.55 -1.34 -1.42
N ALA A 160 -22.21 -0.51 -2.23
CA ALA A 160 -23.53 0.03 -1.90
C ALA A 160 -24.58 -1.08 -1.75
N ARG A 161 -24.57 -2.08 -2.66
CA ARG A 161 -25.47 -3.24 -2.59
C ARG A 161 -25.22 -4.07 -1.33
N ALA A 162 -23.96 -4.36 -1.00
CA ALA A 162 -23.60 -5.08 0.20
C ALA A 162 -24.06 -4.34 1.47
N ARG A 163 -23.81 -3.02 1.56
CA ARG A 163 -24.29 -2.18 2.68
C ARG A 163 -25.82 -2.22 2.82
N ALA A 164 -26.55 -2.13 1.71
CA ALA A 164 -28.01 -2.20 1.71
C ALA A 164 -28.53 -3.57 2.17
N LEU A 165 -27.91 -4.66 1.70
CA LEU A 165 -28.26 -6.03 2.11
C LEU A 165 -27.96 -6.27 3.59
N HIS A 166 -26.82 -5.80 4.09
CA HIS A 166 -26.51 -5.81 5.53
C HIS A 166 -27.60 -5.13 6.36
N GLN A 167 -28.05 -3.94 5.94
CA GLN A 167 -29.12 -3.24 6.65
C GLN A 167 -30.44 -4.01 6.61
N GLN A 168 -30.80 -4.59 5.46
CA GLN A 168 -32.02 -5.41 5.32
C GLN A 168 -31.98 -6.66 6.20
N ILE A 169 -30.86 -7.39 6.23
CA ILE A 169 -30.69 -8.57 7.10
C ILE A 169 -30.85 -8.15 8.56
N ARG A 170 -30.21 -7.06 8.97
CA ARG A 170 -30.31 -6.55 10.33
C ARG A 170 -31.75 -6.19 10.71
N THR A 171 -32.47 -5.46 9.86
CA THR A 171 -33.88 -5.14 10.09
C THR A 171 -34.75 -6.41 10.20
N ARG A 172 -34.47 -7.45 9.41
CA ARG A 172 -35.18 -8.74 9.51
C ARG A 172 -34.89 -9.44 10.84
N ILE A 173 -33.63 -9.48 11.27
CA ILE A 173 -33.23 -10.04 12.55
C ILE A 173 -33.87 -9.27 13.70
N ASP A 174 -33.82 -7.93 13.69
CA ASP A 174 -34.44 -7.10 14.72
C ASP A 174 -35.95 -7.36 14.80
N GLY A 175 -36.63 -7.56 13.66
CA GLY A 175 -38.03 -7.95 13.62
C GLY A 175 -38.31 -9.33 14.23
N MET A 176 -37.44 -10.33 13.98
CA MET A 176 -37.54 -11.64 14.63
C MET A 176 -37.31 -11.54 16.13
N MET A 177 -36.35 -10.72 16.57
CA MET A 177 -36.02 -10.53 17.97
C MET A 177 -37.08 -9.73 18.74
N ALA A 178 -38.00 -9.06 18.04
CA ALA A 178 -39.17 -8.41 18.63
C ALA A 178 -40.38 -9.36 18.77
N ASP A 179 -40.38 -10.53 18.12
CA ASP A 179 -41.42 -11.54 18.23
C ASP A 179 -41.20 -12.39 19.49
N THR A 180 -42.10 -12.27 20.47
CA THR A 180 -42.04 -12.97 21.75
C THR A 180 -41.97 -14.50 21.59
N VAL A 181 -42.67 -15.05 20.60
CA VAL A 181 -42.67 -16.50 20.34
C VAL A 181 -41.32 -16.95 19.80
N PHE A 182 -40.65 -16.10 19.04
CA PHE A 182 -39.33 -16.37 18.50
C PHE A 182 -38.25 -16.27 19.59
N VAL A 183 -38.33 -15.24 20.45
CA VAL A 183 -37.40 -15.02 21.57
C VAL A 183 -37.44 -16.15 22.59
N GLU A 184 -38.60 -16.74 22.88
CA GLU A 184 -38.72 -17.90 23.77
C GLU A 184 -37.91 -19.13 23.31
N ASN A 185 -37.59 -19.22 22.02
CA ASN A 185 -36.78 -20.30 21.47
C ASN A 185 -35.27 -19.99 21.48
N LEU A 186 -34.89 -18.72 21.72
CA LEU A 186 -33.49 -18.29 21.78
C LEU A 186 -32.88 -18.59 23.14
N ARG A 187 -31.58 -18.90 23.17
CA ARG A 187 -30.85 -19.00 24.44
C ARG A 187 -30.54 -17.61 25.01
N ASP A 188 -30.14 -16.69 24.14
CA ASP A 188 -29.85 -15.30 24.44
C ASP A 188 -30.29 -14.42 23.27
N THR A 189 -30.75 -13.20 23.56
CA THR A 189 -31.28 -12.26 22.56
C THR A 189 -30.16 -11.46 21.91
N TYR A 190 -29.28 -12.12 21.15
CA TYR A 190 -28.29 -11.49 20.29
C TYR A 190 -28.12 -12.26 18.98
N PHE A 191 -27.64 -11.59 17.93
CA PHE A 191 -27.15 -12.24 16.72
C PHE A 191 -25.63 -12.19 16.67
N SER A 192 -25.02 -13.15 15.99
CA SER A 192 -23.58 -13.18 15.75
C SER A 192 -23.28 -13.57 14.31
N THR A 193 -22.02 -13.46 13.92
CA THR A 193 -21.57 -13.88 12.59
C THR A 193 -20.72 -15.16 12.72
N ARG A 194 -20.99 -16.17 11.89
CA ARG A 194 -20.20 -17.41 11.77
C ARG A 194 -19.89 -17.65 10.30
N ASN A 195 -18.61 -17.75 9.94
CA ASN A 195 -18.17 -17.90 8.55
C ASN A 195 -18.83 -16.86 7.63
N ASP A 196 -18.84 -15.60 8.07
CA ASP A 196 -19.48 -14.47 7.37
C ASP A 196 -20.99 -14.60 7.15
N ARG A 197 -21.66 -15.48 7.90
CA ARG A 197 -23.12 -15.63 7.92
C ARG A 197 -23.73 -15.19 9.24
N TYR A 198 -24.85 -14.48 9.16
CA TYR A 198 -25.62 -14.09 10.34
C TYR A 198 -26.33 -15.30 10.94
N VAL A 199 -26.12 -15.52 12.23
CA VAL A 199 -26.68 -16.65 12.95
C VAL A 199 -27.23 -16.24 14.30
N LEU A 200 -28.25 -16.98 14.74
CA LEU A 200 -28.91 -16.82 16.02
C LEU A 200 -28.61 -18.02 16.93
N PRO A 201 -28.30 -17.78 18.22
CA PRO A 201 -28.06 -18.84 19.19
C PRO A 201 -29.39 -19.41 19.68
N ILE A 202 -29.70 -20.64 19.26
CA ILE A 202 -30.94 -21.33 19.59
C ILE A 202 -30.63 -22.46 20.57
N ASN A 203 -31.48 -22.65 21.58
CA ASN A 203 -31.39 -23.83 22.43
C ASN A 203 -31.68 -25.07 21.58
N SER A 204 -30.82 -26.09 21.66
CA SER A 204 -30.92 -27.31 20.85
C SER A 204 -32.29 -27.98 20.93
N SER A 205 -32.98 -27.87 22.07
CA SER A 205 -34.32 -28.42 22.31
C SER A 205 -35.43 -27.75 21.48
N PHE A 206 -35.21 -26.51 21.03
CA PHE A 206 -36.18 -25.74 20.24
C PHE A 206 -35.81 -25.63 18.75
N ARG A 207 -34.84 -26.43 18.27
CA ARG A 207 -34.40 -26.44 16.87
C ARG A 207 -35.55 -26.52 15.87
N SER A 208 -36.54 -27.38 16.11
CA SER A 208 -37.64 -27.62 15.17
C SER A 208 -38.58 -26.42 15.00
N ARG A 209 -38.48 -25.41 15.87
CA ARG A 209 -39.33 -24.22 15.85
C ARG A 209 -38.74 -23.05 15.05
N VAL A 210 -37.44 -23.10 14.77
CA VAL A 210 -36.76 -22.08 13.98
C VAL A 210 -36.14 -22.74 12.74
N PRO A 211 -36.86 -22.76 11.61
CA PRO A 211 -36.35 -23.36 10.38
C PRO A 211 -35.17 -22.53 9.84
N GLY A 212 -34.13 -23.24 9.41
CA GLY A 212 -32.87 -22.64 9.00
C GLY A 212 -31.72 -23.63 8.87
N ILE A 213 -30.56 -23.11 8.52
CA ILE A 213 -29.32 -23.88 8.36
C ILE A 213 -28.49 -23.78 9.63
N VAL A 214 -28.05 -24.92 10.16
CA VAL A 214 -27.14 -24.96 11.32
C VAL A 214 -25.70 -24.80 10.85
N HIS A 215 -25.02 -23.76 11.33
CA HIS A 215 -23.62 -23.47 10.98
C HIS A 215 -22.63 -24.01 12.01
N ASN A 216 -23.02 -24.03 13.29
CA ASN A 216 -22.14 -24.44 14.39
C ASN A 216 -22.97 -24.90 15.60
N ALA A 217 -22.34 -25.62 16.53
CA ALA A 217 -22.90 -25.97 17.83
C ALA A 217 -21.88 -25.70 18.95
N SER A 218 -22.34 -25.28 20.13
CA SER A 218 -21.49 -25.10 21.30
C SER A 218 -20.84 -26.42 21.70
N GLN A 219 -19.70 -26.34 22.40
CA GLN A 219 -18.96 -27.53 22.86
C GLN A 219 -19.80 -28.48 23.73
N SER A 220 -20.76 -27.94 24.49
CA SER A 220 -21.73 -28.72 25.28
C SER A 220 -22.93 -29.25 24.48
N GLY A 221 -23.08 -28.87 23.21
CA GLY A 221 -24.22 -29.23 22.35
C GLY A 221 -25.54 -28.51 22.65
N GLN A 222 -25.63 -27.75 23.75
CA GLN A 222 -26.88 -27.12 24.21
C GLN A 222 -27.29 -25.90 23.36
N THR A 223 -26.38 -25.31 22.60
CA THR A 223 -26.68 -24.17 21.72
C THR A 223 -26.25 -24.49 20.32
N ILE A 224 -27.17 -24.26 19.39
CA ILE A 224 -26.90 -24.35 17.96
C ILE A 224 -27.00 -22.94 17.37
N PHE A 225 -26.10 -22.62 16.46
CA PHE A 225 -26.08 -21.36 15.73
C PHE A 225 -26.76 -21.57 14.38
N VAL A 226 -27.93 -20.97 14.21
CA VAL A 226 -28.80 -21.19 13.04
C VAL A 226 -28.92 -19.91 12.24
N GLU A 227 -28.77 -20.00 10.92
CA GLU A 227 -29.17 -18.98 9.95
C GLU A 227 -30.64 -19.23 9.56
N PRO A 228 -31.59 -18.36 9.97
CA PRO A 228 -33.01 -18.56 9.69
C PRO A 228 -33.32 -18.45 8.19
N ASP A 229 -34.28 -19.24 7.70
CA ASP A 229 -34.69 -19.27 6.29
C ASP A 229 -35.01 -17.88 5.70
N GLN A 230 -35.56 -17.00 6.53
CA GLN A 230 -35.96 -15.64 6.16
C GLN A 230 -34.79 -14.74 5.76
N ILE A 231 -33.55 -15.06 6.18
CA ILE A 231 -32.35 -14.29 5.84
C ILE A 231 -31.37 -15.04 4.95
N ILE A 232 -31.52 -16.35 4.73
CA ILE A 232 -30.63 -17.14 3.86
C ILE A 232 -30.51 -16.52 2.46
N GLY A 233 -31.64 -16.14 1.86
CA GLY A 233 -31.66 -15.51 0.52
C GLY A 233 -30.87 -14.20 0.48
N LEU A 234 -31.10 -13.33 1.46
CA LEU A 234 -30.38 -12.05 1.58
C LEU A 234 -28.90 -12.26 1.88
N GLY A 235 -28.54 -13.24 2.72
CA GLY A 235 -27.17 -13.61 3.04
C GLY A 235 -26.41 -14.13 1.82
N ASN A 236 -27.07 -14.90 0.95
CA ASN A 236 -26.48 -15.33 -0.32
C ASN A 236 -26.22 -14.15 -1.27
N GLU A 237 -27.18 -13.24 -1.42
CA GLU A 237 -26.99 -12.04 -2.23
C GLU A 237 -25.88 -11.14 -1.69
N LEU A 238 -25.77 -11.03 -0.35
CA LEU A 238 -24.73 -10.25 0.31
C LEU A 238 -23.35 -10.84 -0.01
N SER A 239 -23.21 -12.16 0.17
CA SER A 239 -21.96 -12.87 -0.11
C SER A 239 -21.53 -12.72 -1.58
N ILE A 240 -22.48 -12.71 -2.51
CA ILE A 240 -22.21 -12.43 -3.93
C ILE A 240 -21.74 -10.99 -4.11
N ALA A 241 -22.44 -10.01 -3.53
CA ALA A 241 -22.08 -8.59 -3.66
C ALA A 241 -20.68 -8.30 -3.08
N GLU A 242 -20.34 -8.89 -1.93
CA GLU A 242 -19.02 -8.77 -1.32
C GLU A 242 -17.93 -9.43 -2.16
N SER A 243 -18.21 -10.61 -2.73
CA SER A 243 -17.27 -11.30 -3.63
C SER A 243 -17.00 -10.48 -4.90
N LEU A 244 -18.05 -9.89 -5.49
CA LEU A 244 -17.91 -9.00 -6.65
C LEU A 244 -17.13 -7.73 -6.31
N ALA A 245 -17.36 -7.14 -5.14
CA ALA A 245 -16.58 -5.99 -4.67
C ALA A 245 -15.09 -6.33 -4.48
N ALA A 246 -14.79 -7.48 -3.88
CA ALA A 246 -13.40 -7.92 -3.67
C ALA A 246 -12.66 -8.20 -4.99
N GLU A 247 -13.35 -8.81 -5.97
CA GLU A 247 -12.77 -9.06 -7.29
C GLU A 247 -12.55 -7.75 -8.06
N GLU A 248 -13.48 -6.80 -7.98
CA GLU A 248 -13.33 -5.48 -8.59
C GLU A 248 -12.20 -4.68 -7.93
N GLU A 249 -12.02 -4.78 -6.61
CA GLU A 249 -10.88 -4.20 -5.89
C GLU A 249 -9.56 -4.77 -6.41
N ARG A 250 -9.48 -6.10 -6.58
CA ARG A 250 -8.32 -6.78 -7.15
C ARG A 250 -8.05 -6.33 -8.59
N ARG A 251 -9.09 -6.12 -9.40
CA ARG A 251 -8.99 -5.60 -10.78
C ARG A 251 -8.40 -4.19 -10.80
N VAL A 252 -8.89 -3.30 -9.94
CA VAL A 252 -8.38 -1.92 -9.82
C VAL A 252 -6.91 -1.89 -9.40
N LEU A 253 -6.53 -2.71 -8.41
CA LEU A 253 -5.13 -2.82 -7.99
C LEU A 253 -4.23 -3.39 -9.10
N HIS A 254 -4.75 -4.33 -9.89
CA HIS A 254 -4.04 -4.87 -11.04
C HIS A 254 -3.79 -3.80 -12.10
N GLU A 255 -4.81 -3.02 -12.45
CA GLU A 255 -4.70 -1.91 -13.41
C GLU A 255 -3.64 -0.89 -12.97
N LEU A 256 -3.68 -0.46 -11.69
CA LEU A 256 -2.63 0.41 -11.15
C LEU A 256 -1.23 -0.21 -11.21
N SER A 257 -1.13 -1.52 -11.01
CA SER A 257 0.16 -2.22 -11.08
C SER A 257 0.70 -2.26 -12.51
N GLU A 258 -0.18 -2.40 -13.51
CA GLU A 258 0.19 -2.30 -14.93
C GLU A 258 0.66 -0.89 -15.29
N ASP A 259 0.00 0.15 -14.76
CA ASP A 259 0.44 1.53 -15.01
C ASP A 259 1.82 1.81 -14.41
N VAL A 260 2.08 1.30 -13.20
CA VAL A 260 3.38 1.38 -12.55
C VAL A 260 4.43 0.62 -13.35
N ALA A 261 4.11 -0.57 -13.84
CA ALA A 261 5.02 -1.34 -14.72
C ALA A 261 5.34 -0.57 -16.00
N GLY A 262 4.37 0.14 -16.58
CA GLY A 262 4.58 1.00 -17.76
C GLY A 262 5.45 2.24 -17.51
N GLN A 263 5.81 2.55 -16.25
CA GLN A 263 6.78 3.60 -15.93
C GLN A 263 8.22 3.08 -15.78
N VAL A 264 8.43 1.77 -15.84
CA VAL A 264 9.78 1.19 -15.72
C VAL A 264 10.44 1.23 -17.11
N GLU A 265 11.59 1.91 -17.20
CA GLU A 265 12.45 2.00 -18.40
C GLU A 265 13.62 1.00 -18.33
#